data_AF-A0A6D2KS94-F1
#
_entry.id   AF-A0A6D2KS94-F1
#
_cell.length_a   1.000
_cell.length_b   1.000
_cell.length_c   1.000
_cell.angle_alpha   90.00
_cell.angle_beta   90.00
_cell.angle_gamma   90.00
#
_symmetry.space_group_name_H-M   'P 1'
#
loop_
_entity.id
_entity.type
_entity.pdbx_description
1 polymer ?
#
loop_
_entity_poly.entity_id
_entity_poly.type
_entity_poly.pdbx_seq_one_letter_code
_entity_poly.pdbx_strand_id
1 'polypeptide(L)'
;MVWRVASSHSSLWVKWTKTYLLKQESFWSLQSKRTLAWAPGGIWFTHSTPKFSFHAWLAILDRLTLHGRPNDILDCKHQPLLSVFCQHPVETRSHLFFTCIFSAAVWCALTKGLLKRNYSLNWQDIISFISDNTRPHLILFLTRYVFQATIHSIWKERNSRRHGEQPLASNNLITVIDKHVRNRVSSIRLLGDTKYEEALYTWLAARS
;
A
#
# COMPACT_ATOMS: atom_id res chain seq x y z
N MET A 1 9.83 5.14 -14.03
CA MET A 1 8.70 5.21 -13.08
C MET A 1 9.08 5.91 -11.77
N VAL A 2 10.18 5.53 -11.11
CA VAL A 2 10.78 6.27 -9.97
C VAL A 2 11.07 7.74 -10.33
N TRP A 3 11.58 8.00 -11.54
CA TRP A 3 11.85 9.35 -12.05
C TRP A 3 10.65 10.30 -12.11
N ARG A 4 9.41 9.80 -12.23
CA ARG A 4 8.20 10.67 -12.20
C ARG A 4 7.83 11.12 -10.80
N VAL A 5 8.30 10.41 -9.77
CA VAL A 5 8.14 10.77 -8.36
C VAL A 5 9.31 11.64 -7.88
N ALA A 6 10.49 11.45 -8.49
CA ALA A 6 11.72 12.18 -8.16
C ALA A 6 11.95 13.47 -8.99
N SER A 7 11.22 13.70 -10.09
CA SER A 7 11.48 14.84 -10.98
C SER A 7 11.08 16.20 -10.36
N SER A 8 11.78 17.24 -10.82
CA SER A 8 11.74 18.63 -10.35
C SER A 8 10.48 19.41 -10.73
N HIS A 9 9.62 18.90 -11.62
CA HIS A 9 8.31 19.50 -11.90
C HIS A 9 7.32 19.14 -10.79
N SER A 10 7.46 19.86 -9.68
CA SER A 10 6.88 19.49 -8.40
C SER A 10 5.37 19.77 -8.35
N SER A 11 4.56 18.75 -8.63
CA SER A 11 3.14 18.78 -8.26
C SER A 11 2.99 19.02 -6.75
N LEU A 12 1.82 19.53 -6.32
CA LEU A 12 1.54 19.75 -4.90
C LEU A 12 1.77 18.48 -4.06
N TRP A 13 1.48 17.32 -4.64
CA TRP A 13 1.76 16.02 -4.02
C TRP A 13 3.26 15.73 -3.87
N VAL A 14 4.09 16.06 -4.88
CA VAL A 14 5.56 15.89 -4.79
C VAL A 14 6.16 16.86 -3.76
N LYS A 15 5.72 18.13 -3.73
CA LYS A 15 6.16 19.11 -2.72
C LYS A 15 5.81 18.62 -1.31
N TRP A 16 4.54 18.25 -1.09
CA TRP A 16 4.07 17.72 0.19
C TRP A 16 4.86 16.47 0.62
N THR A 17 5.11 15.56 -0.32
CA THR A 17 5.90 14.35 -0.07
C THR A 17 7.33 14.67 0.36
N LYS A 18 8.02 15.59 -0.31
CA LYS A 18 9.38 16.00 0.07
C LYS A 18 9.42 16.63 1.46
N THR A 19 8.46 17.49 1.77
CA THR A 19 8.38 18.21 3.05
C THR A 19 8.03 17.30 4.22
N TYR A 20 6.98 16.47 4.06
CA TYR A 20 6.38 15.78 5.20
C TYR A 20 6.75 14.30 5.30
N LEU A 21 7.10 13.63 4.19
CA LEU A 21 7.41 12.20 4.17
C LEU A 21 8.91 11.91 4.03
N LEU A 22 9.59 12.63 3.14
CA LEU A 22 11.05 12.44 2.94
C LEU A 22 11.89 13.27 3.92
N LYS A 23 11.28 14.22 4.66
CA LYS A 23 11.96 15.10 5.63
C LYS A 23 13.23 15.75 5.07
N GLN A 24 13.19 16.19 3.81
CA GLN A 24 14.33 16.72 3.07
C GLN A 24 15.49 15.72 2.78
N GLU A 25 15.38 14.44 3.13
CA GLU A 25 16.31 13.40 2.66
C GLU A 25 16.04 13.09 1.17
N SER A 26 17.10 12.79 0.41
CA SER A 26 16.96 12.40 -1.00
C SER A 26 16.40 10.97 -1.12
N PHE A 27 15.62 10.70 -2.17
CA PHE A 27 15.08 9.36 -2.44
C PHE A 27 16.17 8.27 -2.38
N TRP A 28 17.35 8.57 -2.92
CA TRP A 28 18.51 7.67 -2.97
C TRP A 28 19.15 7.46 -1.60
N SER A 29 19.19 8.49 -0.75
CA SER A 29 19.73 8.35 0.62
C SER A 29 18.88 7.45 1.51
N LEU A 30 17.59 7.36 1.24
CA LEU A 30 16.66 6.45 1.91
C LEU A 30 16.85 5.00 1.47
N GLN A 31 17.33 4.81 0.26
CA GLN A 31 17.64 3.51 -0.32
C GLN A 31 18.95 2.91 0.24
N SER A 32 19.87 3.68 0.84
CA SER A 32 21.14 3.07 1.31
C SER A 32 21.09 2.46 2.72
N LYS A 33 20.09 2.81 3.56
CA LYS A 33 20.10 2.51 5.01
C LYS A 33 19.45 1.18 5.45
N ARG A 34 18.77 0.42 4.58
CA ARG A 34 18.10 -0.86 4.93
C ARG A 34 18.31 -1.92 3.83
N THR A 35 19.49 -2.52 3.82
CA THR A 35 20.10 -3.23 2.69
C THR A 35 19.57 -4.65 2.36
N LEU A 36 18.44 -5.14 2.88
CA LEU A 36 18.23 -6.61 2.94
C LEU A 36 17.00 -7.24 2.27
N ALA A 37 16.14 -6.55 1.51
CA ALA A 37 14.99 -7.27 0.89
C ALA A 37 14.37 -6.64 -0.37
N TRP A 38 15.11 -5.88 -1.18
CA TRP A 38 14.53 -5.28 -2.39
C TRP A 38 15.02 -6.00 -3.62
N ALA A 39 14.39 -7.13 -3.94
CA ALA A 39 14.51 -7.66 -5.28
C ALA A 39 14.00 -6.59 -6.27
N PRO A 40 14.73 -6.28 -7.36
CA PRO A 40 14.16 -5.53 -8.47
C PRO A 40 12.85 -6.23 -8.91
N GLY A 41 11.73 -5.51 -8.82
CA GLY A 41 10.41 -6.01 -9.18
C GLY A 41 9.37 -6.09 -8.05
N GLY A 42 9.76 -6.17 -6.77
CA GLY A 42 8.80 -6.34 -5.67
C GLY A 42 7.82 -5.17 -5.50
N ILE A 43 8.35 -3.95 -5.47
CA ILE A 43 7.57 -2.70 -5.32
C ILE A 43 7.52 -1.90 -6.61
N TRP A 44 8.59 -1.91 -7.37
CA TRP A 44 8.66 -1.17 -8.63
C TRP A 44 8.59 -2.18 -9.76
N PHE A 45 7.41 -2.31 -10.37
CA PHE A 45 7.15 -3.22 -11.48
C PHE A 45 6.36 -2.54 -12.60
N THR A 46 6.43 -3.12 -13.79
CA THR A 46 5.68 -2.65 -14.96
C THR A 46 4.19 -2.58 -14.64
N HIS A 47 3.53 -1.50 -15.06
CA HIS A 47 2.12 -1.23 -14.81
C HIS A 47 1.71 -1.01 -13.34
N SER A 48 2.64 -0.83 -12.41
CA SER A 48 2.28 -0.33 -11.09
C SER A 48 1.72 1.11 -11.16
N THR A 49 1.04 1.57 -10.11
CA THR A 49 0.56 2.96 -10.00
C THR A 49 1.55 3.74 -9.13
N PRO A 50 2.23 4.80 -9.63
CA PRO A 50 3.34 5.43 -8.92
C PRO A 50 3.00 5.87 -7.49
N LYS A 51 1.80 6.44 -7.31
CA LYS A 51 1.32 6.88 -5.99
C LYS A 51 1.19 5.70 -5.02
N PHE A 52 0.68 4.55 -5.48
CA PHE A 52 0.50 3.37 -4.63
C PHE A 52 1.83 2.73 -4.28
N SER A 53 2.71 2.57 -5.27
CA SER A 53 4.06 2.03 -5.08
C SER A 53 4.87 2.87 -4.11
N PHE A 54 4.72 4.20 -4.17
CA PHE A 54 5.40 5.11 -3.26
C PHE A 54 4.94 4.95 -1.79
N HIS A 55 3.63 4.81 -1.53
CA HIS A 55 3.13 4.57 -0.17
C HIS A 55 3.57 3.19 0.35
N ALA A 56 3.51 2.16 -0.50
CA ALA A 56 3.98 0.82 -0.17
C ALA A 56 5.48 0.80 0.16
N TRP A 57 6.28 1.53 -0.62
CA TRP A 57 7.71 1.72 -0.35
C TRP A 57 7.96 2.36 1.01
N LEU A 58 7.26 3.46 1.33
CA LEU A 58 7.38 4.09 2.65
C LEU A 58 6.92 3.19 3.79
N ALA A 59 5.87 2.39 3.59
CA ALA A 59 5.40 1.42 4.57
C ALA A 59 6.48 0.38 4.86
N ILE A 60 7.11 -0.17 3.82
CA ILE A 60 8.23 -1.13 3.97
C ILE A 60 9.41 -0.52 4.73
N LEU A 61 9.68 0.76 4.50
CA LEU A 61 10.74 1.48 5.21
C LEU A 61 10.38 1.85 6.66
N ASP A 62 9.17 1.55 7.13
CA ASP A 62 8.61 2.03 8.42
C ASP A 62 8.64 3.56 8.54
N ARG A 63 8.48 4.26 7.41
CA ARG A 63 8.54 5.74 7.33
C ARG A 63 7.18 6.41 7.22
N LEU A 64 6.10 5.64 7.23
CA LEU A 64 4.77 6.18 7.44
C LEU A 64 4.61 6.53 8.93
N THR A 65 4.25 7.77 9.24
CA THR A 65 4.18 8.27 10.62
C THR A 65 3.06 7.56 11.41
N LEU A 66 3.43 6.53 12.16
CA LEU A 66 2.51 5.76 13.01
C LEU A 66 2.10 6.57 14.26
N HIS A 67 3.02 7.33 14.82
CA HIS A 67 2.78 8.23 15.95
C HIS A 67 2.57 9.66 15.43
N GLY A 68 1.79 10.47 16.15
CA GLY A 68 1.61 11.90 15.83
C GLY A 68 2.95 12.62 15.64
N ARG A 69 2.96 13.74 14.92
CA ARG A 69 4.19 14.51 14.69
C ARG A 69 4.79 14.92 16.05
N PRO A 70 6.11 14.80 16.26
CA PRO A 70 6.76 15.35 17.46
C PRO A 70 6.64 16.88 17.60
N ASN A 71 6.30 17.58 16.52
CA ASN A 71 6.21 19.05 16.47
C ASN A 71 4.77 19.58 16.36
N ASP A 72 3.74 18.75 16.52
CA ASP A 72 2.40 19.28 16.78
C ASP A 72 2.36 19.70 18.27
N ILE A 73 2.93 20.88 18.55
CA ILE A 73 3.02 21.55 19.87
C ILE A 73 1.62 21.90 20.44
N LEU A 74 0.55 21.52 19.75
CA LEU A 74 -0.84 21.74 20.16
C LEU A 74 -1.56 20.48 20.66
N ASP A 75 -0.97 19.28 20.58
CA ASP A 75 -1.63 18.07 21.06
C ASP A 75 -0.92 17.52 22.31
N CYS A 76 -1.30 18.12 23.44
CA CYS A 76 -0.88 17.74 24.77
C CYS A 76 -1.35 16.31 25.10
N LYS A 77 -0.43 15.34 25.03
CA LYS A 77 -0.19 14.26 26.03
C LYS A 77 0.59 13.10 25.40
N HIS A 78 1.59 12.61 26.13
CA HIS A 78 2.36 11.39 25.87
C HIS A 78 1.52 10.11 26.02
N GLN A 79 0.37 10.01 25.34
CA GLN A 79 -0.39 8.77 25.22
C GLN A 79 -0.21 8.21 23.81
N PRO A 80 0.02 6.90 23.66
CA PRO A 80 -0.05 6.29 22.35
C PRO A 80 -1.47 6.48 21.84
N LEU A 81 -1.62 7.27 20.78
CA LEU A 81 -2.89 7.47 20.09
C LEU A 81 -3.43 6.08 19.71
N LEU A 82 -4.56 5.70 20.32
CA LEU A 82 -5.26 4.47 20.01
C LEU A 82 -5.46 4.36 18.50
N SER A 83 -5.45 3.14 17.96
CA SER A 83 -5.74 2.94 16.54
C SER A 83 -7.11 3.51 16.20
N VAL A 84 -7.17 4.37 15.17
CA VAL A 84 -8.42 5.00 14.71
C VAL A 84 -9.41 4.01 14.08
N PHE A 85 -8.99 2.76 13.89
CA PHE A 85 -9.81 1.70 13.32
C PHE A 85 -10.43 0.77 14.33
N CYS A 86 -9.73 0.48 15.43
CA CYS A 86 -10.14 -0.55 16.37
C CYS A 86 -9.86 -0.21 17.84
N GLN A 87 -9.42 1.03 18.11
CA GLN A 87 -9.09 1.53 19.44
C GLN A 87 -7.99 0.73 20.17
N HIS A 88 -7.20 -0.06 19.43
CA HIS A 88 -6.08 -0.81 19.99
C HIS A 88 -4.97 0.15 20.49
N PRO A 89 -4.34 -0.11 21.65
CA PRO A 89 -3.41 0.82 22.29
C PRO A 89 -2.10 1.03 21.55
N VAL A 90 -1.68 0.08 20.70
CA VAL A 90 -0.44 0.18 19.93
C VAL A 90 -0.72 -0.03 18.46
N GLU A 91 -0.52 1.01 17.65
CA GLU A 91 -0.65 0.94 16.19
C GLU A 91 0.72 0.76 15.54
N THR A 92 1.13 -0.49 15.33
CA THR A 92 2.32 -0.82 14.54
C THR A 92 2.00 -0.83 13.04
N ARG A 93 3.01 -0.85 12.16
CA ARG A 93 2.82 -1.04 10.71
C ARG A 93 2.00 -2.30 10.40
N SER A 94 2.43 -3.44 10.98
CA SER A 94 1.76 -4.72 10.74
C SER A 94 0.32 -4.70 11.23
N HIS A 95 0.07 -4.05 12.38
CA HIS A 95 -1.28 -3.83 12.88
C HIS A 95 -2.12 -2.96 11.95
N LEU A 96 -1.63 -1.77 11.61
CA LEU A 96 -2.34 -0.83 10.74
C LEU A 96 -2.78 -1.49 9.43
N PHE A 97 -1.89 -2.23 8.77
CA PHE A 97 -2.15 -2.73 7.41
C PHE A 97 -2.75 -4.14 7.33
N PHE A 98 -2.49 -5.04 8.28
CA PHE A 98 -2.88 -6.44 8.11
C PHE A 98 -3.47 -7.13 9.34
N THR A 99 -3.15 -6.71 10.58
CA THR A 99 -3.65 -7.41 11.78
C THR A 99 -4.72 -6.64 12.57
N CYS A 100 -4.99 -5.38 12.25
CA CYS A 100 -6.17 -4.66 12.76
C CYS A 100 -7.44 -5.26 12.15
N ILE A 101 -8.51 -5.44 12.95
CA ILE A 101 -9.76 -6.06 12.50
C ILE A 101 -10.34 -5.43 11.24
N PHE A 102 -10.24 -4.09 11.12
CA PHE A 102 -10.72 -3.35 9.95
C PHE A 102 -9.88 -3.66 8.70
N SER A 103 -8.56 -3.54 8.79
CA SER A 103 -7.67 -3.74 7.63
C SER A 103 -7.51 -5.21 7.27
N ALA A 104 -7.53 -6.12 8.25
CA ALA A 104 -7.55 -7.56 8.05
C ALA A 104 -8.79 -7.98 7.24
N ALA A 105 -9.97 -7.43 7.56
CA ALA A 105 -11.19 -7.70 6.81
C ALA A 105 -11.07 -7.25 5.34
N VAL A 106 -10.53 -6.04 5.10
CA VAL A 106 -10.30 -5.51 3.75
C VAL A 106 -9.33 -6.40 2.97
N TRP A 107 -8.18 -6.73 3.56
CA TRP A 107 -7.15 -7.56 2.93
C TRP A 107 -7.67 -8.98 2.65
N CYS A 108 -8.37 -9.58 3.60
CA CYS A 108 -8.99 -10.90 3.47
C CYS A 108 -9.93 -10.96 2.26
N ALA A 109 -10.89 -10.03 2.20
CA ALA A 109 -11.88 -9.99 1.12
C ALA A 109 -11.25 -9.83 -0.27
N LEU A 110 -10.14 -9.10 -0.36
CA LEU A 110 -9.47 -8.82 -1.62
C LEU A 110 -8.49 -9.91 -2.08
N THR A 111 -7.91 -10.69 -1.16
CA THR A 111 -6.73 -11.52 -1.48
C THR A 111 -6.82 -12.99 -1.09
N LYS A 112 -7.79 -13.40 -0.26
CA LYS A 112 -7.88 -14.78 0.22
C LYS A 112 -8.00 -15.79 -0.93
N GLY A 113 -8.90 -15.56 -1.88
CA GLY A 113 -9.05 -16.45 -3.04
C GLY A 113 -7.91 -16.36 -4.06
N LEU A 114 -7.20 -15.21 -4.12
CA LEU A 114 -6.03 -15.02 -4.99
C LEU A 114 -4.80 -15.77 -4.45
N LEU A 115 -4.55 -15.68 -3.15
CA LEU A 115 -3.37 -16.25 -2.49
C LEU A 115 -3.56 -17.72 -2.10
N LYS A 116 -4.82 -18.16 -1.90
CA LYS A 116 -5.19 -19.53 -1.51
C LYS A 116 -4.38 -19.98 -0.28
N ARG A 117 -3.63 -21.08 -0.40
CA ARG A 117 -2.75 -21.62 0.66
C ARG A 117 -1.65 -20.67 1.14
N ASN A 118 -1.33 -19.63 0.36
CA ASN A 118 -0.31 -18.65 0.71
C ASN A 118 -0.91 -17.38 1.36
N TYR A 119 -2.21 -17.38 1.67
CA TYR A 119 -2.83 -16.25 2.36
C TYR A 119 -2.21 -16.09 3.75
N SER A 120 -1.75 -14.88 4.06
CA SER A 120 -1.19 -14.53 5.35
C SER A 120 -1.57 -13.10 5.73
N LEU A 121 -1.64 -12.86 7.03
CA LEU A 121 -1.70 -11.52 7.64
C LEU A 121 -0.33 -11.07 8.15
N ASN A 122 0.67 -11.97 8.16
CA ASN A 122 2.00 -11.65 8.60
C ASN A 122 2.71 -10.80 7.54
N TRP A 123 3.23 -9.65 7.96
CA TRP A 123 3.93 -8.72 7.08
C TRP A 123 5.09 -9.40 6.32
N GLN A 124 5.91 -10.20 7.00
CA GLN A 124 7.10 -10.81 6.40
C GLN A 124 6.74 -11.85 5.35
N ASP A 125 5.71 -12.66 5.59
CA ASP A 125 5.21 -13.63 4.61
C ASP A 125 4.70 -12.92 3.35
N ILE A 126 3.95 -11.83 3.52
CA ILE A 126 3.43 -11.03 2.40
C ILE A 126 4.59 -10.44 1.61
N ILE A 127 5.59 -9.86 2.28
CA ILE A 127 6.79 -9.31 1.62
C ILE A 127 7.58 -10.40 0.89
N SER A 128 7.74 -11.57 1.50
CA SER A 128 8.40 -12.72 0.86
C SER A 128 7.64 -13.14 -0.40
N PHE A 129 6.31 -13.27 -0.32
CA PHE A 129 5.46 -13.63 -1.46
C PHE A 129 5.64 -12.66 -2.63
N ILE A 130 5.53 -11.35 -2.37
CA ILE A 130 5.63 -10.34 -3.45
C ILE A 130 7.06 -10.14 -3.96
N SER A 131 8.08 -10.62 -3.25
CA SER A 131 9.48 -10.51 -3.68
C SER A 131 9.95 -11.69 -4.53
N ASP A 132 9.23 -12.80 -4.46
CA ASP A 132 9.51 -14.02 -5.20
C ASP A 132 9.04 -13.93 -6.67
N ASN A 133 9.99 -13.64 -7.56
CA ASN A 133 9.77 -13.52 -9.00
C ASN A 133 9.57 -14.86 -9.73
N THR A 134 9.65 -16.00 -9.04
CA THR A 134 9.42 -17.32 -9.64
C THR A 134 7.94 -17.68 -9.75
N ARG A 135 7.07 -16.89 -9.11
CA ARG A 135 5.62 -17.10 -9.09
C ARG A 135 4.98 -16.84 -10.45
N PRO A 136 3.81 -17.46 -10.73
CA PRO A 136 3.04 -17.16 -11.94
C PRO A 136 2.81 -15.65 -12.09
N HIS A 137 3.20 -15.12 -13.24
CA HIS A 137 3.31 -13.68 -13.49
C HIS A 137 2.01 -12.91 -13.19
N LEU A 138 0.85 -13.45 -13.60
CA LEU A 138 -0.45 -12.80 -13.35
C LEU A 138 -0.80 -12.73 -11.86
N ILE A 139 -0.58 -13.83 -11.12
CA ILE A 139 -0.81 -13.87 -9.67
C ILE A 139 0.13 -12.89 -8.98
N LEU A 140 1.41 -12.90 -9.35
CA LEU A 140 2.41 -12.01 -8.79
C LEU A 140 2.07 -10.54 -9.06
N PHE A 141 1.66 -10.19 -10.28
CA PHE A 141 1.22 -8.85 -10.65
C PHE A 141 -0.01 -8.42 -9.84
N LEU A 142 -1.07 -9.23 -9.81
CA LEU A 142 -2.31 -8.90 -9.10
C LEU A 142 -2.06 -8.75 -7.60
N THR A 143 -1.29 -9.66 -6.99
CA THR A 143 -0.94 -9.58 -5.56
C THR A 143 -0.12 -8.33 -5.27
N ARG A 144 0.91 -8.02 -6.07
CA ARG A 144 1.71 -6.80 -5.90
C ARG A 144 0.83 -5.55 -6.03
N TYR A 145 -0.06 -5.51 -7.02
CA TYR A 145 -0.90 -4.35 -7.26
C TYR A 145 -1.93 -4.14 -6.15
N VAL A 146 -2.64 -5.20 -5.73
CA VAL A 146 -3.62 -5.11 -4.64
C VAL A 146 -2.95 -4.81 -3.30
N PHE A 147 -1.74 -5.33 -3.04
CA PHE A 147 -0.94 -4.94 -1.89
C PHE A 147 -0.69 -3.43 -1.87
N GLN A 148 -0.19 -2.86 -2.96
CA GLN A 148 0.10 -1.42 -3.05
C GLN A 148 -1.18 -0.57 -2.92
N ALA A 149 -2.26 -0.98 -3.58
CA ALA A 149 -3.54 -0.29 -3.50
C ALA A 149 -4.12 -0.34 -2.07
N THR A 150 -3.99 -1.48 -1.38
CA THR A 150 -4.42 -1.66 0.01
C THR A 150 -3.64 -0.75 0.96
N ILE A 151 -2.30 -0.75 0.88
CA ILE A 151 -1.46 0.15 1.69
C ILE A 151 -1.85 1.61 1.47
N HIS A 152 -1.97 2.04 0.22
CA HIS A 152 -2.35 3.42 -0.09
C HIS A 152 -3.74 3.78 0.46
N SER A 153 -4.74 2.94 0.22
CA SER A 153 -6.13 3.22 0.60
C SER A 153 -6.34 3.20 2.11
N ILE A 154 -5.73 2.25 2.83
CA ILE A 154 -5.74 2.21 4.29
C ILE A 154 -5.04 3.43 4.87
N TRP A 155 -3.86 3.79 4.34
CA TRP A 155 -3.13 4.96 4.81
C TRP A 155 -3.94 6.25 4.62
N LYS A 156 -4.58 6.40 3.45
CA LYS A 156 -5.47 7.53 3.17
C LYS A 156 -6.64 7.56 4.16
N GLU A 157 -7.35 6.45 4.31
CA GLU A 157 -8.51 6.31 5.21
C GLU A 157 -8.15 6.65 6.66
N ARG A 158 -7.03 6.12 7.14
CA ARG A 158 -6.53 6.40 8.49
C ARG A 158 -6.30 7.90 8.71
N ASN A 159 -5.65 8.57 7.76
CA ASN A 159 -5.39 10.00 7.87
C ASN A 159 -6.67 10.82 7.75
N SER A 160 -7.59 10.46 6.85
CA SER A 160 -8.93 11.05 6.76
C SER A 160 -9.65 11.02 8.12
N ARG A 161 -9.71 9.85 8.78
CA ARG A 161 -10.31 9.73 10.12
C ARG A 161 -9.61 10.58 11.18
N ARG A 162 -8.28 10.64 11.16
CA ARG A 162 -7.50 11.49 12.08
C ARG A 162 -7.78 12.98 11.88
N HIS A 163 -8.13 13.38 10.65
CA HIS A 163 -8.52 14.74 10.32
C HIS A 163 -10.03 15.00 10.47
N GLY A 164 -10.78 14.06 11.05
CA GLY A 164 -12.21 14.23 11.33
C GLY A 164 -13.12 14.01 10.12
N GLU A 165 -12.62 13.47 9.01
CA GLU A 165 -13.48 13.04 7.90
C GLU A 165 -14.33 11.83 8.29
N GLN A 166 -15.48 11.68 7.65
CA GLN A 166 -16.42 10.59 7.93
C GLN A 166 -15.78 9.22 7.61
N PRO A 167 -15.76 8.28 8.58
CA PRO A 167 -15.19 6.94 8.38
C PRO A 167 -15.89 6.15 7.28
N LEU A 168 -15.12 5.57 6.36
CA LEU A 168 -15.63 4.60 5.39
C LEU A 168 -15.72 3.21 6.05
N ALA A 169 -16.85 2.52 5.85
CA ALA A 169 -16.96 1.12 6.23
C ALA A 169 -16.01 0.24 5.38
N SER A 170 -15.61 -0.91 5.93
CA SER A 170 -14.67 -1.83 5.27
C SER A 170 -15.15 -2.26 3.88
N ASN A 171 -16.45 -2.53 3.73
CA ASN A 171 -17.08 -2.90 2.45
C ASN A 171 -16.96 -1.82 1.38
N ASN A 172 -17.09 -0.54 1.76
CA ASN A 172 -16.90 0.58 0.84
C ASN A 172 -15.43 0.67 0.41
N LEU A 173 -14.48 0.49 1.34
CA LEU A 173 -13.06 0.50 1.03
C LEU A 173 -12.65 -0.68 0.12
N ILE A 174 -13.22 -1.88 0.35
CA ILE A 174 -13.06 -3.05 -0.51
C ILE A 174 -13.52 -2.71 -1.94
N THR A 175 -14.70 -2.11 -2.09
CA THR A 175 -15.24 -1.70 -3.39
C THR A 175 -14.33 -0.70 -4.11
N VAL A 176 -13.78 0.27 -3.38
CA VAL A 176 -12.83 1.25 -3.92
C VAL A 176 -11.57 0.56 -4.43
N ILE A 177 -10.99 -0.37 -3.65
CA ILE A 177 -9.76 -1.07 -4.04
C ILE A 177 -10.02 -2.02 -5.21
N ASP A 178 -11.12 -2.78 -5.20
CA ASP A 178 -11.53 -3.64 -6.32
C ASP A 178 -11.65 -2.84 -7.63
N LYS A 179 -12.29 -1.65 -7.58
CA LYS A 179 -12.37 -0.74 -8.72
C LYS A 179 -10.99 -0.27 -9.18
N HIS A 180 -10.05 0.02 -8.27
CA HIS A 180 -8.69 0.37 -8.65
C HIS A 180 -7.99 -0.76 -9.41
N VAL A 181 -8.10 -2.02 -8.93
CA VAL A 181 -7.52 -3.18 -9.60
C VAL A 181 -8.12 -3.36 -10.99
N ARG A 182 -9.45 -3.38 -11.09
CA ARG A 182 -10.16 -3.54 -12.38
C ARG A 182 -9.79 -2.45 -13.38
N ASN A 183 -9.83 -1.18 -12.95
CA ASN A 183 -9.49 -0.06 -13.81
C ASN A 183 -8.04 -0.15 -14.31
N ARG A 184 -7.11 -0.60 -13.45
CA ARG A 184 -5.72 -0.77 -13.86
C ARG A 184 -5.59 -1.87 -14.90
N VAL A 185 -6.18 -3.04 -14.65
CA VAL A 185 -6.15 -4.16 -15.60
C VAL A 185 -6.76 -3.77 -16.94
N SER A 186 -7.93 -3.11 -16.94
CA SER A 186 -8.56 -2.59 -18.15
C SER A 186 -7.66 -1.59 -18.89
N SER A 187 -6.99 -0.70 -18.16
CA SER A 187 -6.03 0.24 -18.76
C SER A 187 -4.83 -0.46 -19.41
N ILE A 188 -4.32 -1.55 -18.82
CA ILE A 188 -3.22 -2.33 -19.41
C ILE A 188 -3.67 -3.00 -20.71
N ARG A 189 -4.88 -3.55 -20.72
CA ARG A 189 -5.49 -4.13 -21.92
C ARG A 189 -5.64 -3.10 -23.05
N LEU A 190 -6.07 -1.88 -22.73
CA LEU A 190 -6.17 -0.78 -23.69
C LEU A 190 -4.81 -0.34 -24.24
N LEU A 191 -3.70 -0.58 -23.51
CA LEU A 191 -2.35 -0.34 -23.99
C LEU A 191 -1.82 -1.47 -24.90
N GLY A 192 -2.60 -2.54 -25.12
CA GLY A 192 -2.24 -3.65 -25.99
C GLY A 192 -1.23 -4.64 -25.40
N ASP A 193 -0.99 -4.62 -24.08
CA ASP A 193 -0.07 -5.57 -23.44
C ASP A 193 -0.76 -6.92 -23.17
N THR A 194 -0.64 -7.84 -24.13
CA THR A 194 -1.28 -9.16 -24.11
C THR A 194 -0.82 -10.06 -22.96
N LYS A 195 0.33 -9.75 -22.32
CA LYS A 195 0.82 -10.50 -21.15
C LYS A 195 -0.14 -10.46 -19.96
N TYR A 196 -1.10 -9.53 -19.94
CA TYR A 196 -2.06 -9.33 -18.85
C TYR A 196 -3.51 -9.56 -19.29
N GLU A 197 -3.75 -10.19 -20.44
CA GLU A 197 -5.10 -10.37 -21.00
C GLU A 197 -6.04 -11.12 -20.05
N GLU A 198 -5.54 -12.17 -19.39
CA GLU A 198 -6.29 -12.96 -18.42
C GLU A 198 -6.34 -12.34 -17.01
N ALA A 199 -5.70 -11.20 -16.76
CA ALA A 199 -5.61 -10.62 -15.42
C ALA A 199 -6.98 -10.26 -14.86
N LEU A 200 -7.92 -9.80 -15.71
CA LEU A 200 -9.26 -9.42 -15.25
C LEU A 200 -10.07 -10.66 -14.87
N TYR A 201 -10.01 -11.69 -15.71
CA TYR A 201 -10.65 -12.98 -15.43
C TYR A 201 -10.08 -13.59 -14.14
N THR A 202 -8.75 -13.65 -14.01
CA THR A 202 -8.07 -14.16 -12.81
C THR A 202 -8.50 -13.38 -11.56
N TRP A 203 -8.59 -12.05 -11.65
CA TRP A 203 -9.02 -11.20 -10.55
C TRP A 203 -10.49 -11.42 -10.16
N LEU A 204 -11.37 -11.69 -11.12
CA LEU A 204 -12.79 -12.00 -10.88
C LEU A 204 -12.98 -13.39 -10.30
N ALA A 205 -12.33 -14.40 -10.89
CA ALA A 205 -12.39 -15.78 -10.46
C ALA A 205 -11.96 -15.96 -8.98
N ALA A 206 -10.96 -15.18 -8.53
CA ALA A 206 -10.47 -15.20 -7.16
C ALA A 206 -11.46 -14.68 -6.09
N ARG A 207 -12.63 -14.16 -6.49
CA ARG A 207 -13.65 -13.57 -5.61
C ARG A 207 -15.05 -14.14 -5.86
N SER A 208 -15.12 -15.25 -6.59
CA SER A 208 -16.34 -16.03 -6.85
C SER A 208 -16.59 -17.03 -5.73
#